data_AF-A0A850M8T1-F1
#
_entry.id   AF-A0A850M8T1-F1
#
_cell.length_a   1.000
_cell.length_b   1.000
_cell.length_c   1.000
_cell.angle_alpha   90.00
_cell.angle_beta   90.00
_cell.angle_gamma   90.00
#
_symmetry.space_group_name_H-M   'P 1'
#
loop_
_entity.id
_entity.type
_entity.pdbx_description
1 polymer ?
#
loop_
_entity_poly.entity_id
_entity_poly.type
_entity_poly.pdbx_seq_one_letter_code
_entity_poly.pdbx_strand_id
1 'polypeptide(L)'
;MTLGTYDWIAIGCWIVVVILTAGIFITLFLKYLKYPEKVKNRLAFCLVFLFLAIGRCLLIYFDFFLVELDATRYDEFIMMYKIATLFQLMGIGFLIVVSEYAVFKGKDFFVFFIGFTIVLLIGLLVQDFVMTQNITVGALGFVAFIPVSWIYLMRKLPQTRNKILMILMGFIIYGGGLLLISAGVVPIVEEILPISVHEIYLISPLIQIPGLLILALGIKRMYFVD
;
A
#
# COMPACT_ATOMS: atom_id res chain seq x y z
N MET A 1 32.30 2.66 7.95
CA MET A 1 31.61 3.04 9.19
C MET A 1 31.30 1.78 9.97
N THR A 2 31.87 1.62 11.16
CA THR A 2 31.51 0.55 12.09
C THR A 2 30.21 0.93 12.80
N LEU A 3 29.15 0.16 12.55
CA LEU A 3 27.87 0.27 13.27
C LEU A 3 28.13 0.14 14.78
N GLY A 4 27.65 1.11 15.56
CA GLY A 4 27.78 1.10 17.02
C GLY A 4 26.97 -0.03 17.64
N THR A 5 27.27 -0.39 18.89
CA THR A 5 26.58 -1.48 19.61
C THR A 5 25.06 -1.27 19.69
N TYR A 6 24.61 -0.02 19.73
CA TYR A 6 23.19 0.37 19.71
C TYR A 6 22.52 0.08 18.36
N ASP A 7 23.26 0.20 17.25
CA ASP A 7 22.75 -0.09 15.91
C ASP A 7 22.47 -1.59 15.73
N TRP A 8 23.31 -2.45 16.31
CA TRP A 8 23.11 -3.91 16.27
C TRP A 8 21.88 -4.36 17.07
N ILE A 9 21.61 -3.72 18.20
CA ILE A 9 20.41 -3.98 19.01
C ILE A 9 19.16 -3.54 18.24
N ALA A 10 19.20 -2.36 17.61
CA ALA A 10 18.11 -1.86 16.78
C ALA A 10 17.84 -2.78 15.56
N ILE A 11 18.89 -3.25 14.89
CA ILE A 11 18.78 -4.23 13.79
C ILE A 11 18.21 -5.58 14.29
N GLY A 12 18.64 -6.05 15.46
CA GLY A 12 18.10 -7.27 16.07
C GLY A 12 16.60 -7.16 16.39
N CYS A 13 16.19 -6.06 17.02
CA CYS A 13 14.78 -5.75 17.28
C CYS A 13 13.97 -5.69 15.97
N TRP A 14 14.54 -5.17 14.89
CA TRP A 14 13.92 -5.15 13.58
C TRP A 14 13.68 -6.53 13.00
N ILE A 15 14.69 -7.38 13.02
CA ILE A 15 14.56 -8.75 12.52
C ILE A 15 13.39 -9.42 13.25
N VAL A 16 13.25 -9.18 14.57
CA VAL A 16 12.11 -9.66 15.35
C VAL A 16 10.78 -9.04 14.89
N VAL A 17 10.67 -7.72 14.71
CA VAL A 17 9.44 -7.05 14.23
C VAL A 17 9.05 -7.52 12.84
N VAL A 18 10.01 -7.68 11.92
CA VAL A 18 9.79 -8.20 10.56
C VAL A 18 9.33 -9.65 10.61
N ILE A 19 10.00 -10.52 11.39
CA ILE A 19 9.60 -11.92 11.55
C ILE A 19 8.20 -12.02 12.17
N LEU A 20 7.90 -11.23 13.20
CA LEU A 20 6.58 -11.22 13.84
C LEU A 20 5.51 -10.71 12.89
N THR A 21 5.77 -9.62 12.15
CA THR A 21 4.79 -9.05 11.21
C THR A 21 4.57 -9.98 10.02
N ALA A 22 5.64 -10.53 9.44
CA ALA A 22 5.55 -11.56 8.40
C ALA A 22 4.86 -12.82 8.93
N GLY A 23 5.14 -13.24 10.16
CA GLY A 23 4.50 -14.38 10.81
C GLY A 23 3.01 -14.19 11.05
N ILE A 24 2.59 -13.02 11.55
CA ILE A 24 1.17 -12.64 11.70
C ILE A 24 0.51 -12.61 10.32
N PHE A 25 1.15 -11.99 9.33
CA PHE A 25 0.62 -11.89 7.97
C PHE A 25 0.44 -13.27 7.33
N ILE A 26 1.48 -14.11 7.37
CA ILE A 26 1.44 -15.50 6.89
C ILE A 26 0.35 -16.27 7.64
N THR A 27 0.23 -16.10 8.96
CA THR A 27 -0.80 -16.80 9.75
C THR A 27 -2.21 -16.35 9.36
N LEU A 28 -2.44 -15.04 9.22
CA LEU A 28 -3.72 -14.50 8.75
C LEU A 28 -4.02 -14.96 7.32
N PHE A 29 -3.01 -15.02 6.46
CA PHE A 29 -3.10 -15.49 5.09
C PHE A 29 -3.41 -16.99 4.99
N LEU A 30 -2.72 -17.84 5.75
CA LEU A 30 -2.97 -19.27 5.83
C LEU A 30 -4.37 -19.56 6.42
N LYS A 31 -4.81 -18.79 7.42
CA LYS A 31 -6.19 -18.87 7.92
C LYS A 31 -7.18 -18.43 6.85
N TYR A 32 -6.90 -17.35 6.14
CA TYR A 32 -7.69 -16.88 4.99
C TYR A 32 -7.89 -17.99 3.95
N LEU A 33 -6.84 -18.75 3.60
CA LEU A 33 -6.91 -19.84 2.63
C LEU A 33 -7.86 -20.98 3.03
N LYS A 34 -8.17 -21.14 4.32
CA LYS A 34 -9.09 -22.18 4.82
C LYS A 34 -10.57 -21.80 4.76
N TYR A 35 -10.90 -20.52 4.55
CA TYR A 35 -12.29 -20.09 4.50
C TYR A 35 -12.98 -20.44 3.16
N PRO A 36 -14.32 -20.56 3.14
CA PRO A 36 -15.08 -20.66 1.89
C PRO A 36 -14.87 -19.42 1.01
N GLU A 37 -14.94 -19.55 -0.32
CA GLU A 37 -14.67 -18.46 -1.28
C GLU A 37 -15.47 -17.18 -1.01
N LYS A 38 -16.77 -17.31 -0.66
CA LYS A 38 -17.61 -16.15 -0.32
C LYS A 38 -17.10 -15.39 0.91
N VAL A 39 -16.57 -16.09 1.91
CA VAL A 39 -16.04 -15.51 3.15
C VAL A 39 -14.65 -14.93 2.92
N LYS A 40 -13.82 -15.60 2.10
CA LYS A 40 -12.51 -15.12 1.67
C LYS A 40 -12.61 -13.71 1.09
N ASN A 41 -13.43 -13.50 0.06
CA ASN A 41 -13.50 -12.19 -0.60
C ASN A 41 -13.90 -11.06 0.37
N ARG A 42 -14.84 -11.32 1.30
CA ARG A 42 -15.24 -10.37 2.35
C ARG A 42 -14.09 -10.08 3.32
N LEU A 43 -13.39 -11.11 3.77
CA LEU A 43 -12.28 -10.97 4.71
C LEU A 43 -11.11 -10.20 4.07
N ALA A 44 -10.73 -10.53 2.83
CA ALA A 44 -9.70 -9.79 2.11
C ALA A 44 -10.09 -8.33 1.91
N PHE A 45 -11.35 -8.05 1.53
CA PHE A 45 -11.87 -6.68 1.45
C PHE A 45 -11.71 -5.94 2.79
N CYS A 46 -12.16 -6.50 3.90
CA CYS A 46 -12.00 -5.89 5.22
C CYS A 46 -10.53 -5.66 5.60
N LEU A 47 -9.65 -6.61 5.29
CA LEU A 47 -8.22 -6.49 5.57
C LEU A 47 -7.56 -5.38 4.74
N VAL A 48 -7.92 -5.23 3.45
CA VAL A 48 -7.44 -4.09 2.62
C VAL A 48 -7.70 -2.77 3.34
N PHE A 49 -8.95 -2.49 3.74
CA PHE A 49 -9.27 -1.21 4.38
C PHE A 49 -8.65 -1.06 5.76
N LEU A 50 -8.60 -2.13 6.55
CA LEU A 50 -7.99 -2.10 7.87
C LEU A 50 -6.50 -1.72 7.78
N PHE A 51 -5.75 -2.41 6.92
CA PHE A 51 -4.31 -2.18 6.76
C PHE A 51 -4.02 -0.79 6.14
N LEU A 52 -4.79 -0.37 5.12
CA LEU A 52 -4.65 0.96 4.53
C LEU A 52 -5.00 2.07 5.54
N ALA A 53 -6.03 1.89 6.37
CA ALA A 53 -6.41 2.85 7.39
C ALA A 53 -5.34 2.97 8.49
N ILE A 54 -4.87 1.83 9.03
CA ILE A 54 -3.79 1.83 10.04
C ILE A 54 -2.54 2.48 9.47
N GLY A 55 -2.10 2.08 8.26
CA GLY A 55 -0.93 2.67 7.61
C GLY A 55 -1.06 4.18 7.45
N ARG A 56 -2.24 4.68 7.07
CA ARG A 56 -2.47 6.13 6.96
C ARG A 56 -2.49 6.85 8.31
N CYS A 57 -3.08 6.27 9.35
CA CYS A 57 -3.02 6.85 10.70
C CYS A 57 -1.57 6.95 11.20
N LEU A 58 -0.76 5.92 10.94
CA LEU A 58 0.67 5.93 11.30
C LEU A 58 1.46 6.96 10.49
N LEU A 59 1.18 7.12 9.19
CA LEU A 59 1.81 8.16 8.36
C LEU A 59 1.40 9.57 8.80
N ILE A 60 0.13 9.82 9.13
CA ILE A 60 -0.31 11.11 9.69
C ILE A 60 0.42 11.39 11.01
N TYR A 61 0.52 10.38 11.87
CA TYR A 61 1.27 10.53 13.12
C TYR A 61 2.75 10.85 12.87
N PHE A 62 3.39 10.12 11.95
CA PHE A 62 4.76 10.38 11.53
C PHE A 62 4.91 11.82 11.00
N ASP A 63 4.19 12.16 9.92
CA ASP A 63 4.28 13.43 9.20
C ASP A 63 4.02 14.65 10.11
N PHE A 64 2.96 14.62 10.94
CA PHE A 64 2.51 15.80 11.70
C PHE A 64 3.05 15.86 13.13
N PHE A 65 3.35 14.74 13.78
CA PHE A 65 3.71 14.72 15.21
C PHE A 65 5.17 14.34 15.47
N LEU A 66 5.79 13.52 14.62
CA LEU A 66 7.19 13.13 14.82
C LEU A 66 8.14 14.05 14.07
N VAL A 67 7.89 14.24 12.78
CA VAL A 67 8.79 15.02 11.91
C VAL A 67 8.30 16.43 11.67
N GLU A 68 7.03 16.74 12.00
CA GLU A 68 6.43 18.07 11.84
C GLU A 68 6.61 18.64 10.42
N LEU A 69 6.56 17.75 9.41
CA LEU A 69 6.79 18.04 7.99
C LEU A 69 8.19 18.58 7.65
N ASP A 70 9.16 18.46 8.57
CA ASP A 70 10.56 18.79 8.35
C ASP A 70 11.34 17.60 7.79
N ALA A 71 11.66 17.67 6.50
CA ALA A 71 12.39 16.63 5.77
C ALA A 71 13.76 16.29 6.39
N THR A 72 14.39 17.21 7.12
CA THR A 72 15.70 16.97 7.74
C THR A 72 15.65 15.96 8.89
N ARG A 73 14.46 15.77 9.48
CA ARG A 73 14.22 14.86 10.61
C ARG A 73 13.77 13.47 10.17
N TYR A 74 13.57 13.24 8.87
CA TYR A 74 12.94 12.01 8.37
C TYR A 74 13.80 10.77 8.61
N ASP A 75 15.13 10.89 8.51
CA ASP A 75 16.05 9.79 8.80
C ASP A 75 16.05 9.40 10.29
N GLU A 76 15.85 10.36 11.20
CA GLU A 76 15.78 10.10 12.66
C GLU A 76 14.59 9.20 13.01
N PHE A 77 13.48 9.35 12.29
CA PHE A 77 12.23 8.64 12.52
C PHE A 77 11.88 7.64 11.41
N ILE A 78 12.86 7.27 10.56
CA ILE A 78 12.68 6.37 9.41
C ILE A 78 11.97 5.06 9.78
N MET A 79 12.14 4.65 11.04
CA MET A 79 11.53 3.49 11.65
C MET A 79 10.01 3.52 11.58
N MET A 80 9.43 4.63 12.02
CA MET A 80 7.98 4.79 12.08
C MET A 80 7.41 4.90 10.67
N TYR A 81 8.13 5.58 9.76
CA TYR A 81 7.79 5.63 8.34
C TYR A 81 7.72 4.24 7.72
N LYS A 82 8.72 3.38 7.96
CA LYS A 82 8.74 2.00 7.45
C LYS A 82 7.59 1.16 7.97
N ILE A 83 7.23 1.27 9.25
CA ILE A 83 6.08 0.58 9.81
C ILE A 83 4.79 1.07 9.15
N ALA A 84 4.62 2.39 9.02
CA ALA A 84 3.43 2.97 8.40
C ALA A 84 3.27 2.51 6.94
N THR A 85 4.36 2.56 6.18
CA THR A 85 4.44 2.07 4.80
C THR A 85 4.21 0.56 4.70
N LEU A 86 4.72 -0.23 5.64
CA LEU A 86 4.47 -1.68 5.69
C LEU A 86 2.98 -1.98 5.79
N PHE A 87 2.24 -1.30 6.66
CA PHE A 87 0.79 -1.46 6.75
C PHE A 87 0.08 -1.04 5.44
N GLN A 88 0.48 0.07 4.83
CA GLN A 88 -0.05 0.46 3.52
C GLN A 88 0.19 -0.62 2.45
N LEU A 89 1.43 -1.12 2.35
CA LEU A 89 1.79 -2.17 1.43
C LEU A 89 1.00 -3.45 1.71
N MET A 90 0.83 -3.89 2.95
CA MET A 90 0.00 -5.05 3.27
C MET A 90 -1.44 -4.89 2.77
N GLY A 91 -2.03 -3.70 2.91
CA GLY A 91 -3.35 -3.39 2.39
C GLY A 91 -3.42 -3.49 0.86
N ILE A 92 -2.40 -2.99 0.16
CA ILE A 92 -2.25 -3.13 -1.29
C ILE A 92 -2.05 -4.60 -1.69
N GLY A 93 -1.29 -5.39 -0.93
CA GLY A 93 -1.09 -6.82 -1.18
C GLY A 93 -2.41 -7.60 -1.12
N PHE A 94 -3.28 -7.31 -0.16
CA PHE A 94 -4.62 -7.90 -0.12
C PHE A 94 -5.50 -7.45 -1.29
N LEU A 95 -5.30 -6.24 -1.83
CA LEU A 95 -6.00 -5.77 -3.02
C LEU A 95 -5.60 -6.58 -4.26
N ILE A 96 -4.33 -6.98 -4.35
CA ILE A 96 -3.85 -7.90 -5.41
C ILE A 96 -4.56 -9.25 -5.27
N VAL A 97 -4.66 -9.80 -4.05
CA VAL A 97 -5.37 -11.07 -3.80
C VAL A 97 -6.83 -10.98 -4.24
N VAL A 98 -7.55 -9.90 -3.86
CA VAL A 98 -8.94 -9.69 -4.31
C VAL A 98 -9.04 -9.62 -5.84
N SER A 99 -8.10 -8.92 -6.49
CA SER A 99 -8.09 -8.73 -7.94
C SER A 99 -7.71 -10.02 -8.70
N GLU A 100 -6.82 -10.84 -8.14
CA GLU A 100 -6.40 -12.09 -8.76
C GLU A 100 -7.54 -13.13 -8.68
N TYR A 101 -8.18 -13.30 -7.52
CA TYR A 101 -9.33 -14.19 -7.39
C TYR A 101 -10.48 -13.78 -8.32
N ALA A 102 -10.65 -12.48 -8.52
CA ALA A 102 -11.62 -11.91 -9.44
C ALA A 102 -11.36 -12.23 -10.92
N VAL A 103 -10.10 -12.16 -11.36
CA VAL A 103 -9.73 -12.18 -12.79
C VAL A 103 -9.24 -13.57 -13.23
N PHE A 104 -8.37 -14.17 -12.43
CA PHE A 104 -7.59 -15.36 -12.76
C PHE A 104 -8.01 -16.61 -11.97
N LYS A 105 -9.01 -16.48 -11.09
CA LYS A 105 -9.57 -17.56 -10.26
C LYS A 105 -8.54 -18.20 -9.31
N GLY A 106 -7.57 -17.46 -8.78
CA GLY A 106 -6.65 -18.04 -7.78
C GLY A 106 -5.48 -18.83 -8.37
N LYS A 107 -5.17 -18.73 -9.67
CA LYS A 107 -4.11 -19.53 -10.29
C LYS A 107 -2.71 -18.96 -10.06
N ASP A 108 -2.58 -17.64 -10.09
CA ASP A 108 -1.28 -16.96 -10.12
C ASP A 108 -1.02 -16.14 -8.85
N PHE A 109 -1.94 -16.17 -7.87
CA PHE A 109 -1.82 -15.35 -6.65
C PHE A 109 -0.51 -15.57 -5.90
N PHE A 110 0.05 -16.78 -5.93
CA PHE A 110 1.33 -17.09 -5.27
C PHE A 110 2.49 -16.30 -5.88
N VAL A 111 2.53 -16.14 -7.20
CA VAL A 111 3.60 -15.39 -7.88
C VAL A 111 3.54 -13.92 -7.48
N PHE A 112 2.33 -13.34 -7.49
CA PHE A 112 2.13 -11.96 -7.05
C PHE A 112 2.45 -11.78 -5.57
N PHE A 113 2.04 -12.72 -4.73
CA PHE A 113 2.30 -12.67 -3.30
C PHE A 113 3.80 -12.75 -2.99
N ILE A 114 4.54 -13.66 -3.64
CA ILE A 114 5.98 -13.80 -3.46
C ILE A 114 6.70 -12.55 -3.97
N GLY A 115 6.39 -12.08 -5.18
CA GLY A 115 6.98 -10.85 -5.73
C GLY A 115 6.74 -9.64 -4.83
N PHE A 116 5.51 -9.48 -4.34
CA PHE A 116 5.14 -8.43 -3.40
C PHE A 116 5.91 -8.52 -2.07
N THR A 117 6.03 -9.74 -1.52
CA THR A 117 6.76 -10.00 -0.27
C THR A 117 8.24 -9.66 -0.43
N ILE A 118 8.86 -9.99 -1.56
CA ILE A 118 10.27 -9.67 -1.84
C ILE A 118 10.48 -8.16 -1.85
N VAL A 119 9.65 -7.40 -2.56
CA VAL A 119 9.77 -5.93 -2.63
C VAL A 119 9.62 -5.30 -1.25
N LEU A 120 8.68 -5.81 -0.45
CA LEU A 120 8.43 -5.35 0.91
C LEU A 120 9.62 -5.66 1.83
N LEU A 121 10.25 -6.84 1.72
CA LEU A 121 11.47 -7.16 2.46
C LEU A 121 12.64 -6.26 2.06
N ILE A 122 12.83 -6.00 0.76
CA ILE A 122 13.87 -5.09 0.28
C ILE A 122 13.67 -3.69 0.87
N GLY A 123 12.44 -3.14 0.81
CA GLY A 123 12.12 -1.82 1.35
C GLY A 123 12.36 -1.70 2.86
N LEU A 124 12.15 -2.77 3.64
CA LEU A 124 12.42 -2.77 5.08
C LEU A 124 13.92 -2.77 5.41
N LEU A 125 14.74 -3.44 4.59
CA LEU A 125 16.17 -3.61 4.82
C LEU A 125 17.02 -2.38 4.44
N VAL A 126 16.53 -1.52 3.55
CA VAL A 126 17.24 -0.31 3.12
C VAL A 126 17.30 0.71 4.27
N GLN A 127 18.48 1.25 4.58
CA GLN A 127 18.67 2.17 5.70
C GLN A 127 18.39 3.64 5.36
N ASP A 128 18.43 4.01 4.09
CA ASP A 128 18.25 5.38 3.60
C ASP A 128 16.76 5.70 3.34
N PHE A 129 16.28 6.86 3.79
CA PHE A 129 14.87 7.24 3.64
C PHE A 129 14.46 7.40 2.17
N VAL A 130 15.27 8.11 1.37
CA VAL A 130 14.97 8.39 -0.04
C VAL A 130 14.88 7.09 -0.84
N MET A 131 15.81 6.17 -0.62
CA MET A 131 15.83 4.87 -1.27
C MET A 131 14.67 3.98 -0.78
N THR A 132 14.33 4.02 0.51
CA THR A 132 13.14 3.33 1.06
C THR A 132 11.85 3.82 0.39
N GLN A 133 11.70 5.14 0.24
CA GLN A 133 10.57 5.75 -0.41
C GLN A 133 10.50 5.39 -1.90
N ASN A 134 11.64 5.41 -2.61
CA ASN A 134 11.71 5.00 -4.01
C ASN A 134 11.35 3.52 -4.23
N ILE A 135 11.78 2.63 -3.33
CA ILE A 135 11.41 1.20 -3.39
C ILE A 135 9.91 1.04 -3.15
N THR A 136 9.34 1.82 -2.22
CA THR A 136 7.89 1.84 -1.95
C THR A 136 7.09 2.31 -3.17
N VAL A 137 7.56 3.35 -3.86
CA VAL A 137 6.97 3.80 -5.13
C VAL A 137 7.16 2.75 -6.21
N GLY A 138 8.33 2.10 -6.29
CA GLY A 138 8.59 0.97 -7.19
C GLY A 138 7.65 -0.22 -6.94
N ALA A 139 7.26 -0.45 -5.68
CA ALA A 139 6.27 -1.45 -5.32
C ALA A 139 4.91 -1.16 -5.98
N LEU A 140 4.51 0.10 -6.15
CA LEU A 140 3.29 0.47 -6.91
C LEU A 140 3.35 0.01 -8.36
N GLY A 141 4.54 -0.12 -8.94
CA GLY A 141 4.73 -0.69 -10.28
C GLY A 141 4.22 -2.13 -10.38
N PHE A 142 4.40 -2.96 -9.34
CA PHE A 142 3.81 -4.30 -9.28
C PHE A 142 2.29 -4.25 -9.17
N VAL A 143 1.76 -3.21 -8.54
CA VAL A 143 0.34 -2.99 -8.35
C VAL A 143 -0.31 -2.48 -9.65
N ALA A 144 0.45 -1.97 -10.62
CA ALA A 144 -0.06 -1.61 -11.95
C ALA A 144 -0.65 -2.81 -12.72
N PHE A 145 -0.32 -4.04 -12.32
CA PHE A 145 -1.00 -5.24 -12.82
C PHE A 145 -2.50 -5.27 -12.46
N ILE A 146 -2.88 -4.67 -11.33
CA ILE A 146 -4.27 -4.57 -10.88
C ILE A 146 -5.13 -3.84 -11.93
N PRO A 147 -4.87 -2.57 -12.30
CA PRO A 147 -5.68 -1.87 -13.29
C PRO A 147 -5.68 -2.55 -14.66
N VAL A 148 -4.56 -3.17 -15.09
CA VAL A 148 -4.52 -3.92 -16.35
C VAL A 148 -5.48 -5.11 -16.33
N SER A 149 -5.50 -5.86 -15.22
CA SER A 149 -6.39 -7.00 -15.01
C SER A 149 -7.87 -6.59 -15.02
N TRP A 150 -8.18 -5.45 -14.41
CA TRP A 150 -9.52 -4.86 -14.42
C TRP A 150 -9.96 -4.39 -15.82
N ILE A 151 -9.06 -3.74 -16.58
CA ILE A 151 -9.34 -3.36 -17.98
C ILE A 151 -9.64 -4.59 -18.83
N TYR A 152 -8.91 -5.70 -18.63
CA TYR A 152 -9.20 -6.97 -19.30
C TYR A 152 -10.60 -7.49 -18.94
N LEU A 153 -10.98 -7.50 -17.65
CA LEU A 153 -12.32 -7.90 -17.23
C LEU A 153 -13.43 -7.03 -17.82
N MET A 154 -13.18 -5.73 -17.97
CA MET A 154 -14.13 -4.79 -18.56
C MET A 154 -14.54 -5.19 -19.98
N ARG A 155 -13.59 -5.70 -20.77
CA ARG A 155 -13.83 -6.18 -22.14
C ARG A 155 -14.60 -7.50 -22.16
N LYS A 156 -14.33 -8.39 -21.20
CA LYS A 156 -14.92 -9.74 -21.15
C LYS A 156 -16.31 -9.78 -20.51
N LEU A 157 -16.58 -8.89 -19.56
CA LEU A 157 -17.82 -8.85 -18.78
C LEU A 157 -18.46 -7.45 -18.83
N PRO A 158 -19.10 -7.07 -19.96
CA PRO A 158 -19.62 -5.72 -20.18
C PRO A 158 -20.65 -5.29 -19.12
N GLN A 159 -21.42 -6.22 -18.58
CA GLN A 159 -22.38 -5.99 -17.48
C GLN A 159 -21.73 -5.48 -16.17
N THR A 160 -20.43 -5.67 -16.00
CA THR A 160 -19.67 -5.21 -14.82
C THR A 160 -18.86 -3.93 -15.08
N ARG A 161 -18.94 -3.37 -16.30
CA ARG A 161 -18.10 -2.25 -16.76
C ARG A 161 -18.09 -1.04 -15.82
N ASN A 162 -19.26 -0.58 -15.39
CA ASN A 162 -19.37 0.58 -14.50
C ASN A 162 -18.73 0.30 -13.12
N LYS A 163 -18.87 -0.93 -12.61
CA LYS A 163 -18.28 -1.34 -11.34
C LYS A 163 -16.75 -1.36 -11.44
N ILE A 164 -16.22 -1.89 -12.54
CA ILE A 164 -14.78 -1.93 -12.83
C ILE A 164 -14.21 -0.52 -13.02
N LEU A 165 -14.91 0.36 -13.73
CA LEU A 165 -14.50 1.77 -13.89
C LEU A 165 -14.39 2.48 -12.54
N MET A 166 -15.31 2.23 -11.61
CA MET A 166 -15.19 2.76 -10.24
C MET A 166 -13.92 2.24 -9.55
N ILE A 167 -13.62 0.94 -9.63
CA ILE A 167 -12.40 0.37 -9.03
C ILE A 167 -11.14 1.03 -9.64
N LEU A 168 -11.07 1.15 -10.97
CA LEU A 168 -9.96 1.80 -11.66
C LEU A 168 -9.78 3.26 -11.24
N MET A 169 -10.86 4.02 -11.23
CA MET A 169 -10.84 5.43 -10.83
C MET A 169 -10.41 5.58 -9.37
N GLY A 170 -10.93 4.76 -8.46
CA GLY A 170 -10.51 4.75 -7.06
C GLY A 170 -9.01 4.44 -6.91
N PHE A 171 -8.51 3.46 -7.68
CA PHE A 171 -7.09 3.11 -7.70
C PHE A 171 -6.21 4.25 -8.22
N ILE A 172 -6.60 4.92 -9.32
CA ILE A 172 -5.85 6.04 -9.89
C ILE A 172 -5.84 7.24 -8.94
N ILE A 173 -6.98 7.58 -8.33
CA ILE A 173 -7.06 8.69 -7.38
C ILE A 173 -6.21 8.39 -6.14
N TYR A 174 -6.36 7.20 -5.56
CA TYR A 174 -5.56 6.78 -4.41
C TYR A 174 -4.06 6.76 -4.71
N GLY A 175 -3.67 6.12 -5.83
CA GLY A 175 -2.29 6.04 -6.27
C GLY A 175 -1.69 7.40 -6.62
N GLY A 176 -2.45 8.27 -7.28
CA GLY A 176 -2.03 9.65 -7.57
C GLY A 176 -1.76 10.44 -6.29
N GLY A 177 -2.65 10.33 -5.29
CA GLY A 177 -2.42 10.90 -3.97
C GLY A 177 -1.13 10.38 -3.32
N LEU A 178 -0.83 9.09 -3.46
CA LEU A 178 0.39 8.50 -2.90
C LEU A 178 1.66 8.89 -3.68
N LEU A 179 1.56 9.12 -5.00
CA LEU A 179 2.66 9.61 -5.81
C LEU A 179 3.03 11.06 -5.48
N LEU A 180 2.05 11.91 -5.09
CA LEU A 180 2.28 13.31 -4.75
C LEU A 180 3.27 13.49 -3.60
N ILE A 181 3.36 12.54 -2.68
CA ILE A 181 4.30 12.60 -1.54
C ILE A 181 5.65 11.95 -1.86
N SER A 182 5.89 11.48 -3.08
CA SER A 182 7.18 10.86 -3.44
C SER A 182 8.28 11.91 -3.59
N ALA A 183 9.49 11.58 -3.13
CA ALA A 183 10.65 12.48 -3.22
C ALA A 183 10.95 12.98 -4.64
N GLY A 184 10.65 12.20 -5.67
CA GLY A 184 10.82 12.62 -7.07
C GLY A 184 9.72 13.55 -7.59
N VAL A 185 8.52 13.50 -7.02
CA VAL A 185 7.35 14.26 -7.51
C VAL A 185 7.17 15.56 -6.74
N VAL A 186 7.44 15.59 -5.43
CA VAL A 186 7.29 16.79 -4.59
C VAL A 186 8.01 18.02 -5.19
N PRO A 187 9.29 17.95 -5.62
CA PRO A 187 9.98 19.11 -6.19
C PRO A 187 9.35 19.58 -7.51
N ILE A 188 8.90 18.63 -8.35
CA ILE A 188 8.25 18.93 -9.63
C ILE A 188 6.92 19.66 -9.40
N VAL A 189 6.15 19.22 -8.40
CA VAL A 189 4.87 19.82 -8.06
C VAL A 189 5.05 21.22 -7.50
N GLU A 190 6.05 21.44 -6.64
CA GLU A 190 6.39 22.77 -6.09
C GLU A 190 6.87 23.75 -7.18
N GLU A 191 7.54 23.26 -8.22
CA GLU A 191 7.97 24.08 -9.35
C GLU A 191 6.80 24.49 -10.26
N ILE A 192 5.85 23.58 -10.49
CA ILE A 192 4.72 23.80 -11.43
C ILE A 192 3.55 24.53 -10.74
N LEU A 193 3.27 24.18 -9.49
CA LEU A 193 2.20 24.76 -8.70
C LEU A 193 2.84 25.58 -7.57
N PRO A 194 2.42 26.84 -7.36
CA PRO A 194 2.93 27.69 -6.28
C PRO A 194 2.34 27.26 -4.92
N ILE A 195 2.49 25.99 -4.58
CA ILE A 195 2.05 25.38 -3.33
C ILE A 195 3.30 24.85 -2.60
N SER A 196 3.31 25.06 -1.30
CA SER A 196 4.38 24.59 -0.43
C SER A 196 4.37 23.07 -0.30
N VAL A 197 5.53 22.48 0.02
CA VAL A 197 5.65 21.07 0.39
C VAL A 197 4.64 20.67 1.47
N HIS A 198 4.41 21.55 2.45
CA HIS A 198 3.44 21.31 3.53
C HIS A 198 2.02 21.11 3.00
N GLU A 199 1.61 21.94 2.03
CA GLU A 199 0.29 21.82 1.39
C GLU A 199 0.19 20.53 0.57
N ILE A 200 1.25 20.10 -0.11
CA ILE A 200 1.29 18.83 -0.86
C ILE A 200 1.05 17.64 0.08
N TYR A 201 1.74 17.60 1.23
CA TYR A 201 1.59 16.55 2.24
C TYR A 201 0.21 16.54 2.89
N LEU A 202 -0.53 17.66 2.88
CA LEU A 202 -1.90 17.75 3.37
C LEU A 202 -2.94 17.38 2.30
N ILE A 203 -2.73 17.81 1.05
CA ILE A 203 -3.60 17.50 -0.09
C ILE A 203 -3.56 15.99 -0.42
N SER A 204 -2.39 15.37 -0.32
CA SER A 204 -2.21 13.93 -0.59
C SER A 204 -3.22 13.03 0.16
N PRO A 205 -3.31 13.05 1.50
CA PRO A 205 -4.34 12.31 2.23
C PRO A 205 -5.77 12.68 1.85
N LEU A 206 -6.06 13.97 1.57
CA LEU A 206 -7.38 14.43 1.15
C LEU A 206 -7.80 13.84 -0.21
N ILE A 207 -6.84 13.54 -1.09
CA ILE A 207 -7.07 12.83 -2.36
C ILE A 207 -7.20 11.32 -2.12
N GLN A 208 -6.35 10.75 -1.26
CA GLN A 208 -6.31 9.31 -0.99
C GLN A 208 -7.63 8.79 -0.37
N ILE A 209 -8.24 9.53 0.56
CA ILE A 209 -9.47 9.10 1.26
C ILE A 209 -10.65 8.89 0.27
N PRO A 210 -11.03 9.85 -0.59
CA PRO A 210 -12.03 9.64 -1.64
C PRO A 210 -11.67 8.49 -2.59
N GLY A 211 -10.40 8.39 -3.00
CA GLY A 211 -9.93 7.28 -3.84
C GLY A 211 -10.19 5.92 -3.21
N LEU A 212 -9.86 5.78 -1.93
CA LEU A 212 -10.10 4.58 -1.13
C LEU A 212 -11.59 4.25 -1.02
N LEU A 213 -12.46 5.26 -0.80
CA LEU A 213 -13.91 5.07 -0.73
C LEU A 213 -14.52 4.63 -2.06
N ILE A 214 -14.10 5.24 -3.17
CA ILE A 214 -14.55 4.85 -4.52
C ILE A 214 -14.13 3.41 -4.84
N LEU A 215 -12.87 3.06 -4.53
CA LEU A 215 -12.36 1.70 -4.64
C LEU A 215 -13.21 0.71 -3.84
N ALA A 216 -13.51 1.04 -2.57
CA ALA A 216 -14.35 0.24 -1.69
C ALA A 216 -15.74 -0.03 -2.27
N LEU A 217 -16.40 1.02 -2.74
CA LEU A 217 -17.73 0.94 -3.33
C LEU A 217 -17.74 0.11 -4.61
N GLY A 218 -16.72 0.28 -5.47
CA GLY A 218 -16.54 -0.50 -6.70
C GLY A 218 -16.43 -1.99 -6.42
N ILE A 219 -15.52 -2.39 -5.52
CA ILE A 219 -15.31 -3.79 -5.14
C ILE A 219 -16.58 -4.34 -4.47
N LYS A 220 -17.20 -3.59 -3.54
CA LYS A 220 -18.42 -4.03 -2.86
C LYS A 220 -19.56 -4.34 -3.84
N ARG A 221 -19.80 -3.44 -4.80
CA ARG A 221 -20.85 -3.62 -5.82
C ARG A 221 -20.55 -4.77 -6.78
N MET A 222 -19.29 -5.13 -6.95
CA MET A 222 -18.87 -6.21 -7.84
C MET A 222 -19.01 -7.60 -7.21
N TYR A 223 -18.78 -7.72 -5.90
CA TYR A 223 -18.67 -9.04 -5.25
C TYR A 223 -19.68 -9.32 -4.13
N PHE A 224 -20.37 -8.30 -3.60
CA PHE A 224 -21.25 -8.47 -2.44
C PHE A 224 -22.70 -8.05 -2.67
N VAL A 225 -23.04 -7.60 -3.87
CA VAL A 225 -24.41 -7.29 -4.26
C VAL A 225 -24.86 -8.40 -5.20
N ASP A 226 -25.65 -9.33 -4.65
CA ASP A 226 -26.40 -10.35 -5.38
C ASP A 226 -27.49 -9.69 -6.23
#